data_AF-A0A8C3DSH1-F1
#
_entry.id   AF-A0A8C3DSH1-F1
#
_cell.length_a   1.000
_cell.length_b   1.000
_cell.length_c   1.000
_cell.angle_alpha   90.00
_cell.angle_beta   90.00
_cell.angle_gamma   90.00
#
_symmetry.space_group_name_H-M   'P 1'
#
loop_
_entity.id
_entity.type
_entity.pdbx_description
1 polymer ?
#
loop_
_entity_poly.entity_id
_entity_poly.type
_entity_poly.pdbx_seq_one_letter_code
_entity_poly.pdbx_strand_id
1 'polypeptide(L)' 'MRNQAIKILPGVSRKALAEQTVLPSLQVDCSEYRRLERGRPIYCERLYQPFCGSDGKTYNNKCSFCKAVL' A
#
# COMPACT_ATOMS: atom_id res chain seq x y z
N MET A 1 1.92 1.97 -15.37
CA MET A 1 0.75 1.57 -14.56
C MET A 1 0.97 2.10 -13.14
N ARG A 2 0.21 3.09 -12.66
CA ARG A 2 0.32 3.57 -11.27
C ARG A 2 -0.60 2.69 -10.42
N ASN A 3 -0.11 1.56 -9.92
CA ASN A 3 -0.88 0.77 -8.96
C ASN A 3 -1.08 1.60 -7.69
N GLN A 4 -2.33 1.80 -7.30
CA GLN A 4 -2.71 2.51 -6.07
C GLN A 4 -3.14 1.49 -5.03
N ALA A 5 -3.10 1.85 -3.75
CA ALA A 5 -3.61 0.97 -2.71
C ALA A 5 -4.18 1.76 -1.53
N ILE A 6 -5.24 1.23 -0.92
CA ILE A 6 -5.94 1.82 0.21
C ILE A 6 -5.74 1.02 1.48
N LYS A 7 -5.34 1.70 2.56
CA LYS A 7 -5.18 1.08 3.88
C LYS A 7 -6.54 0.61 4.40
N ILE A 8 -6.61 -0.66 4.81
CA ILE A 8 -7.78 -1.23 5.45
C ILE A 8 -7.66 -0.94 6.95
N LEU A 9 -8.55 -0.08 7.47
CA LEU A 9 -8.61 0.25 8.89
C LEU A 9 -9.63 -0.66 9.60
N PRO A 10 -9.28 -1.25 10.76
CA PRO A 10 -10.22 -2.07 11.52
C PRO A 10 -11.39 -1.20 12.01
N GLY A 11 -12.63 -1.68 11.84
CA GLY A 11 -13.84 -0.97 12.25
C GLY A 11 -14.30 0.17 11.33
N VAL A 12 -13.55 0.48 10.26
CA VAL A 12 -13.94 1.50 9.27
C VAL A 12 -14.58 0.82 8.08
N SER A 13 -15.88 1.08 7.85
CA SER A 13 -16.61 0.54 6.70
C SER A 13 -16.06 1.11 5.39
N ARG A 14 -16.18 0.35 4.28
CA ARG A 14 -15.72 0.79 2.94
C ARG A 14 -16.30 2.15 2.52
N LYS A 15 -17.49 2.49 3.02
CA LYS A 15 -18.13 3.80 2.82
C LYS A 15 -17.43 4.94 3.57
N ALA A 16 -16.91 4.69 4.77
CA ALA A 16 -16.23 5.71 5.60
C ALA A 16 -14.79 5.99 5.12
N LEU A 17 -14.15 5.06 4.40
CA LEU A 17 -12.87 5.32 3.71
C LEU A 17 -13.02 6.31 2.54
N ALA A 18 -14.23 6.47 2.00
CA ALA A 18 -14.53 7.46 0.95
C ALA A 18 -14.83 8.87 1.51
N GLU A 19 -14.98 9.01 2.83
CA GLU A 19 -15.43 10.25 3.49
C GLU A 19 -14.29 11.03 4.16
N GLN A 20 -13.04 10.57 4.04
CA GLN A 20 -11.85 11.40 4.26
C GLN A 20 -11.60 12.27 3.02
N THR A 21 -12.39 13.32 2.88
CA THR A 21 -12.47 14.23 1.72
C THR A 21 -11.25 15.15 1.50
N VAL A 22 -10.04 14.74 1.91
CA VAL A 22 -8.78 15.42 1.52
C VAL A 22 -7.67 14.40 1.31
N LEU A 23 -7.58 13.81 0.11
CA LEU A 23 -6.32 13.56 -0.59
C LEU A 23 -6.59 12.98 -2.00
N PRO A 24 -6.30 13.74 -3.08
CA PRO A 24 -6.42 13.23 -4.43
C PRO A 24 -5.35 12.17 -4.64
N SER A 25 -5.75 10.96 -5.04
CA SER A 25 -4.90 9.80 -5.28
C SER A 25 -4.12 9.32 -4.03
N LEU A 26 -4.63 8.27 -3.39
CA LEU A 26 -3.92 7.54 -2.35
C LEU A 26 -2.78 6.71 -2.97
N GLN A 27 -1.77 7.43 -3.48
CA GLN A 27 -0.54 6.86 -3.98
C GLN A 27 0.27 6.46 -2.76
N VAL A 28 0.34 5.15 -2.50
CA VAL A 28 1.27 4.64 -1.48
C VAL A 28 2.68 5.00 -1.94
N ASP A 29 3.35 5.88 -1.19
CA ASP A 29 4.72 6.27 -1.52
C ASP A 29 5.70 5.13 -1.22
N CYS A 30 6.21 4.54 -2.30
CA CYS A 30 7.22 3.49 -2.27
C CYS A 30 8.65 4.01 -2.48
N SER A 31 8.88 5.33 -2.49
CA SER A 31 10.20 5.94 -2.74
C SER A 31 11.26 5.50 -1.73
N GLU A 32 10.84 5.21 -0.49
CA GLU A 32 11.69 4.63 0.56
C GLU A 32 12.24 3.25 0.15
N TYR A 33 11.41 2.41 -0.46
CA TYR A 33 11.79 1.07 -0.90
C TYR A 33 12.56 1.08 -2.24
N ARG A 34 12.33 2.09 -3.09
CA ARG A 34 13.09 2.28 -4.35
C ARG A 34 14.59 2.43 -4.11
N ARG A 35 15.01 3.00 -2.98
CA ARG A 35 16.44 3.15 -2.64
C ARG A 35 17.15 1.81 -2.41
N LEU A 36 16.41 0.74 -2.17
CA LEU A 36 16.93 -0.62 -2.00
C LEU A 36 17.12 -1.35 -3.34
N GLU A 37 16.55 -0.85 -4.45
CA GLU A 37 16.45 -1.57 -5.72
C GLU A 37 17.73 -1.74 -6.53
N ARG A 38 18.88 -1.20 -6.11
CA ARG A 38 20.15 -1.58 -6.76
C ARG A 38 20.61 -2.95 -6.30
N GLY A 39 19.88 -3.98 -6.71
CA GLY A 39 20.22 -5.40 -6.57
C GLY A 39 20.02 -6.00 -5.18
N ARG A 40 19.34 -5.33 -4.26
CA ARG A 40 19.07 -5.88 -2.92
C ARG A 40 17.60 -6.29 -2.74
N PRO A 41 17.34 -7.46 -2.15
CA PRO A 41 15.97 -7.87 -1.84
C PRO A 41 15.34 -6.94 -0.80
N ILE A 42 14.09 -6.55 -1.02
CA ILE A 42 13.29 -5.84 -0.03
C ILE A 42 12.88 -6.83 1.07
N TYR A 43 13.36 -6.57 2.29
CA TYR A 43 12.93 -7.28 3.49
C TYR A 43 11.75 -6.54 4.13
N CYS A 44 10.66 -7.26 4.36
CA CYS A 44 9.47 -6.72 4.99
C CYS A 44 9.31 -7.33 6.38
N GLU A 45 8.99 -6.50 7.37
CA GLU A 45 8.49 -6.97 8.64
C GLU A 45 7.19 -7.76 8.46
N ARG A 46 6.97 -8.75 9.33
CA ARG A 46 5.73 -9.54 9.36
C ARG A 46 4.62 -8.85 10.15
N LEU A 47 4.53 -7.52 10.01
CA LEU A 47 3.47 -6.72 10.60
C LEU A 47 2.22 -6.76 9.71
N TYR A 48 1.06 -7.05 10.30
CA TYR A 48 -0.21 -7.08 9.58
C TYR A 48 -0.90 -5.70 9.64
N GLN A 49 -0.86 -4.98 8.52
CA GLN A 49 -1.50 -3.69 8.29
C GLN A 49 -2.06 -3.68 6.85
N PRO A 50 -3.22 -4.30 6.62
CA PRO A 50 -3.64 -4.67 5.28
C PRO A 50 -3.91 -3.47 4.36
N PHE A 51 -3.55 -3.62 3.08
CA PHE A 51 -3.83 -2.66 2.01
C PHE A 51 -4.60 -3.36 0.89
N CYS A 52 -5.60 -2.70 0.31
CA CYS A 52 -6.30 -3.16 -0.89
C CYS A 52 -5.76 -2.43 -2.12
N GLY A 53 -5.13 -3.15 -3.03
CA GLY A 53 -4.63 -2.63 -4.29
C GLY A 53 -5.73 -2.35 -5.31
N SER A 54 -5.46 -1.44 -6.24
CA SER A 54 -6.31 -1.19 -7.42
C SER A 54 -6.38 -2.39 -8.37
N ASP A 55 -5.48 -3.36 -8.19
CA ASP A 55 -5.48 -4.66 -8.87
C ASP A 55 -6.40 -5.70 -8.18
N GLY A 56 -7.12 -5.29 -7.13
CA GLY A 56 -8.02 -6.15 -6.37
C GLY A 56 -7.32 -7.10 -5.40
N LYS A 57 -5.99 -7.01 -5.25
CA LYS A 57 -5.22 -7.84 -4.31
C LYS A 57 -5.12 -7.16 -2.96
N THR A 58 -5.17 -7.96 -1.90
CA THR A 58 -4.87 -7.50 -0.55
C THR A 58 -3.41 -7.78 -0.23
N TYR A 59 -2.70 -6.77 0.25
CA TYR A 59 -1.31 -6.85 0.68
C TYR A 59 -1.25 -6.77 2.19
N ASN A 60 -0.42 -7.61 2.81
CA ASN A 60 -0.32 -7.69 4.27
C ASN A 60 0.15 -6.39 4.92
N ASN A 61 0.96 -5.60 4.22
CA ASN A 61 1.46 -4.30 4.67
C ASN A 61 2.00 -3.46 3.49
N LYS A 62 2.34 -2.20 3.80
CA LYS A 62 2.93 -1.24 2.86
C LYS A 62 4.14 -1.82 2.13
N CYS A 63 5.04 -2.49 2.85
CA CYS A 63 6.24 -3.08 2.27
C CYS A 63 5.92 -4.18 1.24
N SER A 64 4.96 -5.06 1.57
CA SER A 64 4.51 -6.14 0.67
C SER A 64 3.87 -5.58 -0.60
N PHE A 65 3.14 -4.46 -0.49
CA PHE A 65 2.62 -3.73 -1.65
C PHE A 65 3.75 -3.13 -2.49
N CYS A 66 4.64 -2.36 -1.87
CA CYS A 66 5.75 -1.71 -2.57
C CYS A 66 6.71 -2.70 -3.24
N LYS A 67 6.94 -3.87 -2.65
CA LYS A 67 7.70 -4.96 -3.24
C LYS A 67 7.06 -5.54 -4.51
N ALA A 68 5.74 -5.43 -4.66
CA ALA A 68 5.01 -5.99 -5.79
C ALA A 68 4.80 -5.00 -6.95
N VAL A 69 5.00 -3.70 -6.71
CA VAL A 69 4.73 -2.62 -7.69
C VAL A 69 5.97 -1.82 -8.10
N LEU A 70 7.09 -2.00 -7.39
CA LEU A 70 8.43 -1.64 -7.84
C LEU A 70 8.98 -2.81 -8.67
#